data_AF-A0AAQ4E9M8-F1
#
_entry.id   AF-A0AAQ4E9M8-F1
#
_cell.length_a   1.000
_cell.length_b   1.000
_cell.length_c   1.000
_cell.angle_alpha   90.00
_cell.angle_beta   90.00
_cell.angle_gamma   90.00
#
_symmetry.space_group_name_H-M   'P 1'
#
loop_
_entity.id
_entity.type
_entity.pdbx_description
1 polymer ?
#
loop_
_entity_poly.entity_id
_entity_poly.type
_entity_poly.pdbx_seq_one_letter_code
_entity_poly.pdbx_strand_id
1 'polypeptide(L)'
;MSQRGLPQCFLCDMCASHLRSKNLHLDFFVHAQILYGRECMTYNMYQLLHIGKSVQLWGPLWAHSAFLFEAGNGTLKEAVKAANGIPHQVSSSTVPH
;
A
#
# COMPACT_ATOMS: atom_id res chain seq x y z
N MET A 1 48.84 24.86 7.55
CA MET A 1 49.30 23.59 6.94
C MET A 1 49.49 22.60 8.07
N SER A 2 48.87 21.42 8.19
CA SER A 2 48.08 20.60 7.28
C SER A 2 47.22 19.69 8.17
N GLN A 3 45.90 19.71 7.99
CA GLN A 3 45.01 18.67 8.53
C GLN A 3 45.24 17.40 7.70
N ARG A 4 45.96 16.42 8.25
CA ARG A 4 46.01 15.03 7.75
C ARG A 4 44.88 14.32 8.49
N GLY A 5 43.73 14.02 7.89
CA GLY A 5 43.57 13.16 6.72
C GLY A 5 43.04 11.81 7.21
N LEU A 6 41.82 11.78 7.77
CA LEU A 6 41.13 10.54 8.12
C LEU A 6 40.68 9.86 6.81
N PRO A 7 40.93 8.56 6.61
CA PRO A 7 40.52 7.88 5.40
C PRO A 7 38.99 7.79 5.36
N GLN A 8 38.40 8.47 4.39
CA GLN A 8 37.01 8.33 3.99
C GLN A 8 36.82 6.90 3.47
N CYS A 9 36.19 6.05 4.26
CA CYS A 9 35.90 4.68 3.91
C CYS A 9 34.83 4.62 2.81
N PHE A 10 35.28 4.45 1.55
CA PHE A 10 34.47 4.20 0.35
C PHE A 10 33.60 2.92 0.39
N LEU A 11 33.59 2.19 1.53
CA LEU A 11 32.70 1.05 1.79
C LEU A 11 31.38 1.44 2.49
N CYS A 12 31.22 2.70 2.92
CA CYS A 12 30.03 3.13 3.66
C CYS A 12 28.84 3.49 2.75
N ASP A 13 29.07 3.95 1.52
CA ASP A 13 27.99 4.51 0.69
C ASP A 13 27.04 3.45 0.11
N MET A 14 27.53 2.24 -0.20
CA MET A 14 26.68 1.14 -0.68
C MET A 14 25.82 0.56 0.47
N CYS A 15 26.39 0.42 1.67
CA CYS A 15 25.62 -0.02 2.84
C CYS A 15 24.61 1.04 3.28
N ALA A 16 24.96 2.33 3.26
CA ALA A 16 24.05 3.42 3.59
C ALA A 16 22.90 3.54 2.58
N SER A 17 23.15 3.39 1.28
CA SER A 17 22.10 3.39 0.25
C SER A 17 21.21 2.14 0.32
N HIS A 18 21.77 0.96 0.59
CA HIS A 18 20.99 -0.27 0.77
C HIS A 18 20.13 -0.22 2.05
N LEU A 19 20.66 0.34 3.15
CA LEU A 19 19.91 0.56 4.39
C LEU A 19 18.85 1.65 4.23
N ARG A 20 19.15 2.73 3.49
CA ARG A 20 18.18 3.79 3.12
C ARG A 20 17.03 3.22 2.30
N SER A 21 17.30 2.33 1.36
CA SER A 21 16.25 1.65 0.58
C SER A 21 15.29 0.85 1.46
N LYS A 22 15.76 0.24 2.56
CA LYS A 22 14.91 -0.54 3.47
C LYS A 22 14.02 0.33 4.37
N ASN A 23 14.40 1.59 4.60
CA ASN A 23 13.76 2.47 5.59
C ASN A 23 13.08 3.70 4.97
N LEU A 24 12.91 3.76 3.65
CA LEU A 24 12.27 4.88 2.96
C LEU A 24 10.89 5.25 3.55
N HIS A 25 10.13 4.26 4.00
CA HIS A 25 8.84 4.46 4.64
C HIS A 25 8.93 5.17 6.00
N LEU A 26 10.03 4.96 6.75
CA LEU A 26 10.29 5.66 8.03
C LEU A 26 10.72 7.10 7.75
N ASP A 27 11.61 7.31 6.77
CA ASP A 27 12.01 8.65 6.34
C ASP A 27 10.77 9.44 5.92
N PHE A 28 9.90 8.86 5.10
CA PHE A 28 8.64 9.49 4.69
C PHE A 28 7.75 9.83 5.90
N PHE A 29 7.58 8.91 6.85
CA PHE A 29 6.78 9.16 8.06
C PHE A 29 7.29 10.37 8.84
N VAL A 30 8.60 10.45 9.08
CA VAL A 30 9.23 11.56 9.81
C VAL A 30 9.06 12.89 9.06
N HIS A 31 9.35 12.90 7.75
CA HIS A 31 9.22 14.12 6.96
C HIS A 31 7.77 14.59 6.84
N ALA A 32 6.81 13.66 6.68
CA ALA A 32 5.39 13.98 6.64
C ALA A 32 4.93 14.63 7.94
N GLN A 33 5.37 14.11 9.10
CA GLN A 33 5.06 14.69 10.40
C GLN A 33 5.64 16.11 10.57
N ILE A 34 6.86 16.34 10.09
CA ILE A 34 7.52 17.65 10.16
C ILE A 34 6.78 18.68 9.28
N LEU A 35 6.39 18.28 8.06
CA LEU A 35 5.82 19.19 7.07
C LEU A 35 4.32 19.47 7.28
N TYR A 36 3.57 18.46 7.70
CA TYR A 36 2.10 18.50 7.75
C TYR A 36 1.53 18.25 9.14
N GLY A 37 2.37 18.30 10.18
CA GLY A 37 1.94 18.21 11.57
C GLY A 37 1.44 16.82 11.98
N ARG A 38 0.81 16.76 13.15
CA ARG A 38 0.30 15.50 13.74
C ARG A 38 -1.06 15.09 13.18
N GLU A 39 -1.80 16.04 12.63
CA GLU A 39 -3.09 15.84 11.98
C GLU A 39 -3.00 14.89 10.78
N CYS A 40 -1.86 14.87 10.08
CA CYS A 40 -1.64 13.93 8.98
C CYS A 40 -1.22 12.53 9.44
N MET A 41 -0.85 12.36 10.72
CA MET A 41 -0.42 11.09 11.33
C MET A 41 -1.63 10.24 11.70
N THR A 42 -2.36 9.79 10.68
CA THR A 42 -3.49 8.86 10.84
C THR A 42 -3.01 7.43 11.13
N TYR A 43 -3.93 6.51 11.42
CA TYR A 43 -3.62 5.10 11.62
C TYR A 43 -2.74 4.50 10.50
N ASN A 44 -3.07 4.80 9.24
CA ASN A 44 -2.32 4.29 8.08
C ASN A 44 -0.88 4.83 8.03
N MET A 45 -0.64 6.05 8.50
CA MET A 45 0.73 6.58 8.61
C MET A 45 1.52 5.82 9.65
N TYR A 46 0.95 5.54 10.83
CA TYR A 46 1.63 4.76 11.86
C TYR A 46 1.94 3.32 11.44
N GLN A 47 1.15 2.73 10.53
CA GLN A 47 1.47 1.42 9.96
C GLN A 47 2.83 1.37 9.23
N LEU A 48 3.30 2.52 8.70
CA LEU A 48 4.62 2.58 8.06
C LEU A 48 5.73 2.19 9.02
N LEU A 49 5.63 2.49 10.33
CA LEU A 49 6.62 2.10 11.33
C LEU A 49 6.80 0.58 11.48
N HIS A 50 5.80 -0.19 11.04
CA HIS A 50 5.76 -1.65 11.23
C HIS A 50 5.81 -2.42 9.91
N ILE A 51 5.58 -1.76 8.77
CA ILE A 51 5.38 -2.41 7.47
C ILE A 51 6.56 -3.27 7.04
N GLY A 52 7.80 -2.84 7.33
CA GLY A 52 9.01 -3.62 7.05
C GLY A 52 9.07 -4.93 7.85
N LYS A 53 8.68 -4.91 9.12
CA LYS A 53 8.59 -6.11 9.97
C LYS A 53 7.44 -7.01 9.51
N SER A 54 6.29 -6.42 9.16
CA SER A 54 5.15 -7.18 8.66
C SER A 54 5.49 -7.96 7.39
N VAL A 55 6.23 -7.37 6.45
CA VAL A 55 6.65 -8.08 5.23
C VAL A 55 7.60 -9.23 5.52
N GLN A 56 8.49 -9.09 6.51
CA GLN A 56 9.41 -10.17 6.89
C GLN A 56 8.70 -11.35 7.56
N LEU A 57 7.66 -11.08 8.34
CA LEU A 57 6.94 -12.12 9.09
C LEU A 57 5.83 -12.79 8.27
N TRP A 58 5.09 -11.99 7.49
CA TRP A 58 3.88 -12.44 6.83
C TRP A 58 4.07 -12.57 5.31
N GLY A 59 5.17 -12.08 4.75
CA GLY A 59 5.38 -12.01 3.31
C GLY A 59 4.82 -10.72 2.70
N PRO A 60 4.74 -10.63 1.36
CA PRO A 60 4.45 -9.38 0.69
C PRO A 60 3.04 -8.85 1.03
N LEU A 61 2.90 -7.52 1.10
CA LEU A 61 1.67 -6.85 1.56
C LEU A 61 0.41 -7.27 0.82
N TRP A 62 0.51 -7.54 -0.50
CA TRP A 62 -0.63 -7.94 -1.31
C TRP A 62 -1.23 -9.28 -0.88
N ALA A 63 -0.40 -10.18 -0.31
CA ALA A 63 -0.84 -11.51 0.11
C ALA A 63 -1.85 -11.46 1.27
N HIS A 64 -1.87 -10.36 2.02
CA HIS A 64 -2.77 -10.14 3.16
C HIS A 64 -3.69 -8.93 2.95
N SER A 65 -3.74 -8.39 1.73
CA SER A 65 -4.57 -7.23 1.43
C SER A 65 -6.04 -7.63 1.27
N ALA A 66 -6.93 -6.73 1.71
CA ALA A 66 -8.38 -6.90 1.50
C ALA A 66 -8.80 -6.75 0.02
N PHE A 67 -7.89 -6.34 -0.86
CA PHE A 67 -8.17 -6.02 -2.27
C PHE A 67 -8.88 -7.15 -3.03
N LEU A 68 -8.47 -8.40 -2.80
CA LEU A 68 -9.12 -9.57 -3.42
C LEU A 68 -10.57 -9.74 -2.96
N PHE A 69 -10.86 -9.46 -1.69
CA PHE A 69 -12.21 -9.54 -1.14
C PHE A 69 -13.10 -8.39 -1.64
N GLU A 70 -12.55 -7.18 -1.75
CA GLU A 70 -13.26 -6.03 -2.31
C GLU A 70 -13.63 -6.25 -3.78
N ALA A 71 -12.69 -6.80 -4.57
CA ALA A 71 -12.96 -7.22 -5.95
C ALA A 71 -14.04 -8.32 -6.01
N GLY A 72 -13.98 -9.29 -5.11
CA GLY A 72 -15.00 -10.33 -4.96
C GLY A 72 -16.39 -9.77 -4.64
N ASN A 73 -16.47 -8.80 -3.73
CA ASN A 73 -17.72 -8.12 -3.37
C ASN A 73 -18.32 -7.35 -4.56
N GLY A 74 -17.47 -6.73 -5.40
CA GLY A 74 -17.89 -6.11 -6.66
C GLY A 74 -18.54 -7.12 -7.60
N THR A 75 -17.87 -8.24 -7.85
CA THR A 75 -18.39 -9.33 -8.68
C THR A 75 -19.71 -9.88 -8.14
N LEU A 76 -19.81 -10.12 -6.84
CA LEU A 76 -21.03 -10.61 -6.20
C LEU A 76 -22.18 -9.62 -6.37
N LYS A 77 -21.93 -8.33 -6.17
CA LYS A 77 -22.93 -7.27 -6.34
C LYS A 77 -23.46 -7.21 -7.77
N GLU A 78 -22.58 -7.34 -8.77
CA GLU A 78 -22.99 -7.37 -10.18
C GLU A 78 -23.75 -8.65 -10.53
N ALA A 79 -23.35 -9.81 -10.00
CA ALA A 79 -24.07 -11.06 -10.18
C ALA A 79 -25.51 -10.98 -9.62
N VAL A 80 -25.67 -10.41 -8.42
CA VAL A 80 -27.00 -10.21 -7.80
C VAL A 80 -27.83 -9.22 -8.61
N LYS A 81 -27.27 -8.10 -9.09
CA LYS A 81 -27.99 -7.16 -9.96
C LYS A 81 -28.41 -7.80 -11.28
N ALA A 82 -27.51 -8.54 -11.94
CA ALA A 82 -27.81 -9.23 -13.18
C ALA A 82 -28.95 -10.25 -12.97
N ALA A 83 -28.89 -11.06 -11.92
CA ALA A 83 -29.95 -12.02 -11.58
C ALA A 83 -31.31 -11.35 -11.34
N ASN A 84 -31.34 -10.13 -10.78
CA ASN A 84 -32.57 -9.35 -10.61
C ASN A 84 -33.02 -8.60 -11.89
N GLY A 85 -32.10 -8.29 -12.80
CA GLY A 85 -32.38 -7.61 -14.07
C GLY A 85 -32.93 -8.54 -15.16
N ILE A 86 -32.54 -9.82 -15.16
CA ILE A 86 -32.97 -10.81 -16.16
C ILE A 86 -34.50 -11.03 -16.15
N PRO A 87 -35.19 -11.24 -15.01
CA PRO A 87 -36.65 -11.36 -14.99
C PRO A 87 -37.37 -10.12 -15.54
N HIS A 88 -36.80 -8.92 -15.34
CA HIS A 88 -37.35 -7.66 -15.82
C HIS A 88 -37.12 -7.44 -17.33
N GLN A 89 -35.99 -7.88 -17.87
CA GLN A 89 -35.71 -7.85 -19.31
C GLN A 89 -36.49 -8.90 -20.10
N VAL A 90 -36.70 -10.09 -19.52
CA VAL A 90 -37.46 -11.17 -20.17
C VAL A 90 -38.96 -10.82 -20.25
N SER A 91 -39.52 -10.18 -19.22
CA SER A 91 -40.93 -9.77 -19.24
C SER A 91 -41.23 -8.62 -20.22
N SER A 92 -40.27 -7.75 -20.48
CA SER A 92 -40.43 -6.60 -21.40
C SER A 92 -40.09 -6.93 -22.87
N SER A 93 -39.43 -8.07 -23.13
CA SER A 93 -39.08 -8.50 -24.50
C SER A 93 -40.13 -9.40 -25.16
N THR A 94 -41.15 -9.85 -24.41
CA THR A 94 -42.26 -10.63 -24.97
C THR A 94 -43.44 -9.70 -25.27
N VAL A 95 -43.33 -8.89 -26.33
CA VAL A 95 -44.52 -8.30 -26.96
C VAL A 95 -45.03 -9.35 -27.96
N PRO A 96 -46.19 -9.98 -27.71
CA PRO A 96 -46.79 -10.87 -28.70
C PRO A 96 -47.35 -10.00 -29.84
N HIS A 97 -46.84 -10.20 -31.05
CA HIS A 97 -47.54 -9.82 -32.28
C HIS A 97 -48.31 -11.02 -32.81
#